data_AF-A0A1V2QGI0-F1
#
_entry.id   AF-A0A1V2QGI0-F1
#
_cell.length_a   1.000
_cell.length_b   1.000
_cell.length_c   1.000
_cell.angle_alpha   90.00
_cell.angle_beta   90.00
_cell.angle_gamma   90.00
#
_symmetry.space_group_name_H-M   'P 1'
#
loop_
_entity.id
_entity.type
_entity.pdbx_description
1 polymer ?
#
loop_
_entity_poly.entity_id
_entity_poly.type
_entity_poly.pdbx_seq_one_letter_code
_entity_poly.pdbx_strand_id
1 'polypeptide(L)' 'MSHDTDDATMAAAREDVYRRFFHNGEPPPWREHGTEQGRAKMDADVLRFAALAPMDVFSDPEAFAELLELGDFQGWT' A
#
# COMPACT_ATOMS: atom_id res chain seq x y z
N MET A 1 21.61 -10.00 -8.03
CA MET A 1 20.40 -10.21 -8.85
C MET A 1 19.11 -10.25 -8.01
N SER A 2 19.15 -9.96 -6.69
CA SER A 2 17.94 -10.04 -5.84
C SER A 2 17.15 -8.74 -5.73
N HIS A 3 17.80 -7.58 -5.92
CA HIS A 3 17.16 -6.27 -5.73
C HIS A 3 16.02 -5.99 -6.73
N ASP A 4 16.22 -6.34 -8.00
CA ASP A 4 15.22 -6.09 -9.06
C ASP A 4 13.92 -6.90 -8.87
N THR A 5 14.02 -8.08 -8.24
CA THR A 5 12.85 -8.93 -7.95
C THR A 5 12.04 -8.38 -6.78
N ASP A 6 12.72 -7.85 -5.77
CA ASP A 6 12.09 -7.26 -4.59
C ASP A 6 11.31 -5.99 -4.96
N ASP A 7 11.90 -5.15 -5.82
CA ASP A 7 11.27 -3.93 -6.34
C ASP A 7 10.04 -4.24 -7.21
N ALA A 8 10.12 -5.25 -8.08
CA ALA A 8 8.98 -5.68 -8.90
C ALA A 8 7.84 -6.25 -8.04
N THR A 9 8.18 -6.98 -6.97
CA THR A 9 7.20 -7.53 -6.02
C THR A 9 6.50 -6.41 -5.26
N MET A 10 7.24 -5.40 -4.81
CA MET A 10 6.66 -4.23 -4.15
C MET A 10 5.78 -3.40 -5.08
N ALA A 11 6.18 -3.20 -6.34
CA ALA A 11 5.36 -2.50 -7.32
C ALA A 11 4.02 -3.22 -7.54
N ALA A 12 4.04 -4.55 -7.68
CA ALA A 12 2.82 -5.34 -7.82
C ALA A 12 1.92 -5.26 -6.58
N ALA A 13 2.49 -5.30 -5.38
CA ALA A 13 1.74 -5.17 -4.14
C ALA A 13 1.08 -3.78 -4.00
N ARG A 14 1.80 -2.70 -4.34
CA ARG A 14 1.26 -1.33 -4.35
C ARG A 14 0.08 -1.20 -5.29
N GLU A 15 0.20 -1.75 -6.50
CA GLU A 15 -0.88 -1.76 -7.49
C GLU A 15 -2.10 -2.57 -7.02
N ASP A 16 -1.88 -3.74 -6.41
CA ASP A 16 -2.96 -4.58 -5.87
C ASP A 16 -3.77 -3.84 -4.79
N VAL A 17 -3.09 -3.22 -3.81
CA VAL A 17 -3.73 -2.43 -2.76
C VAL A 17 -4.54 -1.28 -3.36
N TYR A 18 -3.93 -0.51 -4.27
CA TYR A 18 -4.63 0.60 -4.93
C TYR A 18 -5.90 0.13 -5.66
N ARG A 19 -5.80 -0.93 -6.47
CA ARG A 19 -6.93 -1.43 -7.27
C ARG A 19 -8.04 -2.02 -6.42
N ARG A 20 -7.71 -2.66 -5.30
CA ARG A 20 -8.69 -3.34 -4.43
C ARG A 20 -9.42 -2.37 -3.52
N PHE A 21 -8.74 -1.32 -3.06
CA PHE A 21 -9.28 -0.47 -2.00
C PHE A 21 -9.64 0.94 -2.45
N PHE A 22 -9.02 1.46 -3.51
CA PHE A 22 -9.20 2.87 -3.91
C PHE A 22 -9.77 3.03 -5.33
N HIS A 23 -9.47 2.10 -6.24
CA HIS A 23 -10.09 1.90 -7.57
C HIS A 23 -10.57 3.17 -8.31
N ASN A 24 -9.76 4.23 -8.33
CA ASN A 24 -10.15 5.51 -8.94
C ASN A 24 -9.52 5.79 -10.32
N GLY A 25 -8.89 4.78 -10.94
CA GLY A 25 -8.37 4.87 -12.31
C GLY A 25 -7.00 4.25 -12.48
N GLU A 26 -6.12 4.94 -13.21
CA GLU A 26 -4.71 4.56 -13.32
C GLU A 26 -3.99 4.86 -12.00
N PRO A 27 -3.20 3.91 -11.45
CA PRO A 27 -2.47 4.14 -10.21
C PRO A 27 -1.55 5.35 -10.35
N PRO A 28 -1.69 6.38 -9.48
CA PRO A 28 -0.76 7.49 -9.52
C PRO A 28 0.65 7.03 -9.11
N PRO A 29 1.70 7.80 -9.44
CA PRO A 29 3.07 7.46 -9.07
C PRO A 29 3.22 7.29 -7.56
N TRP A 30 3.99 6.28 -7.16
CA TRP A 30 4.29 6.04 -5.75
C TRP A 30 5.03 7.23 -5.13
N ARG A 31 4.54 7.69 -3.97
CA ARG A 31 5.18 8.73 -3.17
C ARG A 31 6.09 8.09 -2.12
N GLU A 32 7.36 8.46 -2.15
CA GLU A 32 8.36 7.99 -1.19
C GLU A 32 8.32 8.77 0.11
N HIS A 33 8.45 8.08 1.24
CA HIS A 33 8.62 8.74 2.53
C HIS A 33 10.01 9.37 2.64
N GLY A 34 10.09 10.57 3.22
CA GLY A 34 11.34 11.30 3.39
C GLY A 34 12.35 10.66 4.34
N THR A 35 11.92 9.68 5.15
CA THR A 35 12.75 8.95 6.11
C THR A 35 12.78 7.46 5.80
N GLU A 36 13.90 6.80 6.07
CA GLU A 36 14.06 5.36 5.86
C GLU A 36 13.05 4.54 6.69
N GLN A 37 12.86 4.92 7.96
CA GLN A 37 11.89 4.26 8.83
C GLN A 37 10.46 4.36 8.27
N GLY A 38 10.09 5.52 7.72
CA GLY A 38 8.77 5.70 7.13
C GLY A 38 8.61 4.88 5.84
N ARG A 39 9.65 4.79 5.01
CA ARG A 39 9.63 3.91 3.83
C ARG A 39 9.43 2.45 4.22
N ALA A 40 10.22 1.97 5.19
CA ALA A 40 10.10 0.60 5.70
C ALA A 40 8.71 0.29 6.29
N LYS A 41 8.13 1.24 7.04
CA LYS A 41 6.76 1.09 7.55
C LYS A 41 5.75 1.02 6.40
N MET A 42 5.83 1.91 5.42
CA MET A 42 4.89 1.93 4.31
C MET A 42 4.98 0.68 3.44
N ASP A 43 6.19 0.18 3.18
CA ASP A 43 6.36 -1.08 2.45
C ASP A 43 5.76 -2.26 3.23
N ALA A 44 5.96 -2.30 4.55
CA ALA A 44 5.34 -3.31 5.41
C ALA A 44 3.80 -3.21 5.42
N ASP A 45 3.24 -2.00 5.48
CA ASP A 45 1.79 -1.78 5.44
C ASP A 45 1.20 -2.22 4.09
N VAL A 46 1.84 -1.87 2.97
CA VAL A 46 1.42 -2.31 1.63
C VAL A 46 1.42 -3.84 1.54
N LEU A 47 2.51 -4.50 1.96
CA LEU A 47 2.60 -5.96 1.92
C LEU A 47 1.53 -6.61 2.80
N ARG A 48 1.26 -6.05 3.97
CA ARG A 48 0.19 -6.52 4.86
C ARG A 48 -1.17 -6.38 4.21
N PHE A 49 -1.51 -5.22 3.63
CA PHE A 49 -2.81 -5.01 2.99
C PHE A 49 -2.99 -5.84 1.71
N ALA A 50 -1.91 -6.08 0.95
CA ALA A 50 -1.95 -6.99 -0.18
C ALA A 50 -2.27 -8.44 0.27
N ALA A 51 -1.78 -8.87 1.43
CA ALA A 51 -2.00 -10.21 1.97
C ALA A 51 -3.37 -10.40 2.66
N LEU A 52 -3.97 -9.35 3.23
CA LEU A 52 -5.28 -9.42 3.90
C LEU A 52 -6.42 -9.51 2.89
N ALA A 53 -7.53 -10.19 3.22
CA ALA A 53 -8.74 -10.11 2.41
C ALA A 53 -9.41 -8.74 2.61
N PRO A 54 -10.09 -8.16 1.60
CA PRO A 54 -10.69 -6.82 1.75
C PRO A 54 -11.70 -6.75 2.91
N MET A 55 -12.45 -7.83 3.12
CA MET A 55 -13.41 -7.92 4.22
C MET A 55 -12.74 -7.85 5.59
N ASP A 56 -11.56 -8.44 5.76
CA ASP A 56 -10.83 -8.39 7.03
C ASP A 56 -10.46 -6.93 7.34
N VAL A 57 -9.97 -6.20 6.33
CA VAL A 57 -9.62 -4.77 6.45
C VAL A 57 -10.84 -3.91 6.76
N PHE A 58 -11.98 -4.12 6.07
CA PHE A 58 -13.19 -3.33 6.33
C PHE A 58 -13.88 -3.65 7.66
N SER A 59 -13.66 -4.86 8.21
CA SER A 59 -14.23 -5.30 9.48
C SER A 59 -13.42 -4.88 10.70
N ASP A 60 -12.16 -4.46 10.50
CA ASP A 60 -11.24 -4.00 11.53
C ASP A 60 -11.08 -2.47 11.43
N PRO A 61 -11.62 -1.69 12.39
CA PRO A 61 -11.52 -0.23 12.37
C PRO A 61 -10.09 0.31 12.38
N GLU A 62 -9.15 -0.41 13.01
CA GLU A 62 -7.75 0.01 13.08
C GLU A 62 -7.07 -0.20 11.73
N ALA A 63 -7.22 -1.39 11.13
CA ALA A 63 -6.71 -1.68 9.80
C ALA A 63 -7.31 -0.75 8.73
N PHE A 64 -8.60 -0.43 8.85
CA PHE A 64 -9.25 0.52 7.93
C PHE A 64 -8.70 1.94 8.08
N ALA A 65 -8.46 2.41 9.30
CA ALA A 65 -7.85 3.73 9.53
C ALA A 65 -6.44 3.80 8.94
N GLU A 66 -5.61 2.79 9.16
CA GLU A 66 -4.25 2.72 8.59
C GLU A 66 -4.27 2.66 7.05
N LEU A 67 -5.25 1.97 6.46
CA LEU A 67 -5.46 1.95 5.00
C LEU A 67 -5.77 3.36 4.48
N LEU A 68 -6.66 4.09 5.15
CA LEU A 68 -7.00 5.47 4.79
C LEU A 68 -5.80 6.40 4.92
N GLU A 69 -5.01 6.29 5.99
CA GLU A 69 -3.77 7.07 6.17
C GLU A 69 -2.76 6.82 5.03
N LEU A 70 -2.59 5.56 4.63
CA LEU A 70 -1.78 5.20 3.47
C LEU A 70 -2.32 5.84 2.19
N GLY A 71 -3.64 5.75 1.97
CA GLY A 71 -4.32 6.36 0.83
C GLY A 71 -4.15 7.87 0.77
N ASP A 72 -4.35 8.57 1.89
CA ASP A 72 -4.20 10.02 2.00
C ASP A 72 -2.76 10.45 1.71
N PHE A 73 -1.78 9.75 2.28
CA PHE A 73 -0.37 10.02 1.99
C PHE A 73 -0.06 9.89 0.50
N GLN A 74 -0.52 8.79 -0.12
CA GLN A 74 -0.33 8.53 -1.55
C GLN A 74 -1.17 9.45 -2.45
N GLY A 75 -2.19 10.12 -1.91
CA GLY A 75 -3.17 10.88 -2.70
C GLY A 75 -4.07 9.98 -3.54
N TRP A 76 -4.47 8.83 -2.98
CA TRP A 76 -5.36 7.86 -3.59
C TRP A 76 -6.84 8.09 -3.24
N THR A 77 -7.13 8.95 -2.25
CA THR A 77 -8.47 9.32 -1.78
C THR A 77 -9.04 10.55 -2.47
#